data_AF-A0A257T313-F1
#
_entry.id   AF-A0A257T313-F1
#
_cell.length_a   1.000
_cell.length_b   1.000
_cell.length_c   1.000
_cell.angle_alpha   90.00
_cell.angle_beta   90.00
_cell.angle_gamma   90.00
#
_symmetry.space_group_name_H-M   'P 1'
#
loop_
_entity.id
_entity.type
_entity.pdbx_description
1 polymer ?
#
loop_
_entity_poly.entity_id
_entity_poly.type
_entity_poly.pdbx_seq_one_letter_code
_entity_poly.pdbx_strand_id
1 'polypeptide(L)'
;MLNESSRLLLQQQFLERFSGRTIIVHRGFPEQFLRELLEQAGGGGHFRVDVRIPESTPPTPIEWVVHRFVLPLSLPLPLLIRVDADALYLRHLMHDNIVGHPSEILWMLDTIRERHHARLDRQQGRYAVSMGMAVQDNDIDYGFNND
;
A
#
# COMPACT_ATOMS: atom_id res chain seq x y z
N MET A 1 18.88 3.54 16.72
CA MET A 1 18.23 4.53 15.83
C MET A 1 19.04 4.59 14.54
N LEU A 2 18.39 4.51 13.37
CA LEU A 2 19.09 4.68 12.09
C LEU A 2 19.57 6.13 11.96
N ASN A 3 20.81 6.32 11.50
CA ASN A 3 21.31 7.67 11.21
C ASN A 3 20.66 8.23 9.92
N GLU A 4 20.91 9.50 9.64
CA GLU A 4 20.35 10.18 8.46
C GLU A 4 20.76 9.54 7.13
N SER A 5 22.05 9.26 6.95
CA SER A 5 22.58 8.63 5.73
C SER A 5 21.94 7.27 5.45
N SER A 6 21.72 6.45 6.49
CA SER A 6 21.05 5.15 6.35
C SER A 6 19.59 5.31 5.93
N ARG A 7 18.87 6.31 6.46
CA ARG A 7 17.48 6.58 6.06
C ARG A 7 17.38 7.05 4.62
N LEU A 8 18.29 7.90 4.18
CA LEU A 8 18.37 8.35 2.79
C LEU A 8 18.63 7.17 1.85
N LEU A 9 19.57 6.29 2.19
CA LEU A 9 19.88 5.11 1.39
C LEU A 9 18.70 4.14 1.31
N LEU A 10 18.03 3.85 2.43
CA LEU A 10 16.84 2.99 2.45
C LEU A 10 15.70 3.59 1.61
N GLN A 11 15.47 4.89 1.70
CA GLN A 11 14.47 5.57 0.88
C GLN A 11 14.82 5.51 -0.61
N GLN A 12 16.08 5.73 -0.97
CA GLN A 12 16.55 5.63 -2.36
C GLN A 12 16.33 4.22 -2.91
N GLN A 13 16.81 3.19 -2.21
CA GLN A 13 16.69 1.80 -2.61
C GLN A 13 15.23 1.34 -2.72
N PHE A 14 14.36 1.85 -1.83
CA PHE A 14 12.92 1.62 -1.92
C PHE A 14 12.36 2.18 -3.24
N LEU A 15 12.68 3.43 -3.57
CA LEU A 15 12.16 4.07 -4.79
C LEU A 15 12.71 3.42 -6.07
N GLU A 16 14.00 3.08 -6.10
CA GLU A 16 14.63 2.37 -7.21
C GLU A 16 13.93 1.04 -7.51
N ARG A 17 13.47 0.34 -6.47
CA ARG A 17 12.85 -0.98 -6.61
C ARG A 17 11.33 -0.91 -6.84
N PHE A 18 10.64 0.03 -6.23
CA PHE A 18 9.18 0.01 -6.14
C PHE A 18 8.47 1.15 -6.86
N SER A 19 9.17 2.15 -7.40
CA SER A 19 8.51 3.22 -8.18
C SER A 19 7.71 2.65 -9.36
N GLY A 20 6.48 3.13 -9.53
CA GLY A 20 5.52 2.66 -10.52
C GLY A 20 4.85 1.32 -10.17
N ARG A 21 5.16 0.74 -9.01
CA ARG A 21 4.62 -0.56 -8.56
C ARG A 21 3.56 -0.38 -7.49
N THR A 22 2.82 -1.47 -7.27
CA THR A 22 1.86 -1.59 -6.18
C THR A 22 2.36 -2.60 -5.16
N ILE A 23 2.21 -2.25 -3.88
CA ILE A 23 2.50 -3.14 -2.74
C ILE A 23 1.17 -3.40 -2.01
N ILE A 24 0.94 -4.65 -1.62
CA ILE A 24 -0.16 -5.05 -0.74
C ILE A 24 0.44 -5.42 0.63
N VAL A 25 0.12 -4.62 1.64
CA VAL A 25 0.50 -4.87 3.03
C VAL A 25 -0.63 -5.66 3.70
N HIS A 26 -0.33 -6.81 4.28
CA HIS A 26 -1.36 -7.73 4.78
C HIS A 26 -0.90 -8.46 6.03
N ARG A 27 -1.86 -9.08 6.74
CA ARG A 27 -1.63 -9.90 7.95
C ARG A 27 -2.04 -11.36 7.71
N GLY A 28 -1.70 -11.84 6.52
CA GLY A 28 -2.31 -13.02 5.89
C GLY A 28 -3.50 -12.68 5.00
N PHE A 29 -3.83 -13.58 4.08
CA PHE A 29 -5.03 -13.54 3.24
C PHE A 29 -5.88 -14.79 3.50
N PRO A 30 -7.20 -14.74 3.26
CA PRO A 30 -7.98 -15.95 3.04
C PRO A 30 -7.36 -16.78 1.91
N GLU A 31 -7.43 -18.11 2.02
CA GLU A 31 -6.78 -19.03 1.06
C GLU A 31 -7.26 -18.80 -0.39
N GLN A 32 -8.57 -18.55 -0.56
CA GLN A 32 -9.18 -18.30 -1.87
C GLN A 32 -8.74 -16.97 -2.47
N PHE A 33 -8.57 -15.93 -1.64
CA PHE A 33 -8.18 -14.60 -2.10
C PHE A 33 -6.84 -14.60 -2.84
N LEU A 34 -5.83 -15.31 -2.32
CA LEU A 34 -4.51 -15.33 -2.96
C LEU A 34 -4.56 -16.05 -4.32
N ARG A 35 -5.34 -17.14 -4.40
CA ARG A 35 -5.54 -17.87 -5.65
C ARG A 35 -6.21 -16.98 -6.69
N GLU A 36 -7.33 -16.38 -6.34
CA GLU A 36 -8.09 -15.45 -7.19
C GLU A 36 -7.22 -14.27 -7.62
N LEU A 37 -6.44 -13.68 -6.70
CA LEU A 37 -5.50 -12.61 -7.00
C LEU A 37 -4.52 -13.05 -8.09
N LEU A 38 -3.90 -14.23 -7.97
CA LEU A 38 -2.93 -14.72 -8.96
C LEU A 38 -3.58 -15.04 -10.32
N GLU A 39 -4.87 -15.34 -10.35
CA GLU A 39 -5.64 -15.60 -11.58
C GLU A 39 -6.05 -14.30 -12.31
N GLN A 40 -6.08 -13.15 -11.62
CA GLN A 40 -6.37 -11.86 -12.24
C GLN A 40 -5.23 -11.37 -13.14
N ALA A 41 -5.58 -10.68 -14.23
CA ALA A 41 -4.61 -9.97 -15.06
C ALA A 41 -3.84 -8.94 -14.22
N GLY A 42 -2.52 -9.09 -14.12
CA GLY A 42 -1.67 -8.21 -13.29
C GLY A 42 -1.56 -8.60 -11.82
N GLY A 43 -2.28 -9.63 -11.36
CA GLY A 43 -2.29 -10.09 -9.97
C GLY A 43 -0.94 -10.55 -9.42
N GLY A 44 -0.12 -11.18 -10.27
CA GLY A 44 1.27 -11.51 -9.97
C GLY A 44 2.22 -10.30 -9.93
N GLY A 45 1.77 -9.14 -10.42
CA GLY A 45 2.55 -7.90 -10.50
C GLY A 45 2.61 -7.11 -9.18
N HIS A 46 1.78 -7.47 -8.21
CA HIS A 46 1.76 -6.80 -6.90
C HIS A 46 2.78 -7.41 -5.95
N PHE A 47 3.63 -6.54 -5.37
CA PHE A 47 4.48 -6.91 -4.24
C PHE A 47 3.62 -7.13 -3.01
N ARG A 48 4.03 -8.05 -2.13
CA ARG A 48 3.28 -8.38 -0.92
C ARG A 48 4.19 -8.32 0.29
N VAL A 49 3.69 -7.75 1.38
CA VAL A 49 4.39 -7.64 2.66
C VAL A 49 3.50 -8.20 3.75
N ASP A 50 3.93 -9.29 4.36
CA ASP A 50 3.26 -9.89 5.51
C ASP A 50 3.78 -9.25 6.81
N VAL A 51 2.95 -8.42 7.44
CA VAL A 51 3.34 -7.65 8.65
C VAL A 51 3.30 -8.48 9.93
N ARG A 52 2.93 -9.76 9.83
CA ARG A 52 3.14 -10.72 10.93
C ARG A 52 4.62 -11.06 11.10
N ILE A 53 5.42 -10.87 10.04
CA ILE A 53 6.87 -11.02 10.08
C ILE A 53 7.44 -9.72 10.67
N PRO A 54 8.21 -9.78 11.77
CA PRO A 54 8.81 -8.57 12.35
C PRO A 54 9.89 -7.99 11.43
N GLU A 55 10.16 -6.69 11.57
CA GLU A 55 11.24 -6.03 10.81
C GLU A 55 12.59 -6.70 11.10
N SER A 56 13.41 -6.86 10.05
CA SER A 56 14.78 -7.35 10.19
C SER A 56 15.72 -6.28 10.81
N THR A 57 16.90 -6.71 11.27
CA THR A 57 17.93 -5.81 11.80
C THR A 57 19.27 -6.04 11.09
N PRO A 58 19.75 -5.10 10.25
CA PRO A 58 19.09 -3.86 9.85
C PRO A 58 17.88 -4.12 8.92
N PRO A 59 16.88 -3.21 8.86
CA PRO A 59 15.69 -3.41 8.05
C PRO A 59 16.00 -3.31 6.56
N THR A 60 15.28 -4.07 5.74
CA THR A 60 15.23 -3.85 4.29
C THR A 60 14.51 -2.52 3.95
N PRO A 61 14.69 -1.98 2.73
CA PRO A 61 14.02 -0.74 2.32
C PRO A 61 12.49 -0.78 2.47
N ILE A 62 11.85 -1.89 2.11
CA ILE A 62 10.39 -2.03 2.21
C ILE A 62 9.91 -2.20 3.65
N GLU A 63 10.63 -2.97 4.47
CA GLU A 63 10.32 -3.09 5.91
C GLU A 63 10.44 -1.73 6.59
N TRP A 64 11.49 -0.96 6.27
CA TRP A 64 11.65 0.38 6.82
C TRP A 64 10.47 1.29 6.47
N VAL A 65 10.01 1.30 5.21
CA VAL A 65 8.83 2.10 4.83
C VAL A 65 7.57 1.62 5.57
N VAL A 66 7.28 0.32 5.52
CA VAL A 66 6.04 -0.25 6.06
C VAL A 66 5.98 -0.10 7.59
N HIS A 67 7.03 -0.51 8.31
CA HIS A 67 7.01 -0.50 9.77
C HIS A 67 7.11 0.91 10.37
N ARG A 68 7.78 1.86 9.69
CA ARG A 68 8.00 3.21 10.24
C ARG A 68 6.97 4.24 9.83
N PHE A 69 6.34 4.11 8.66
CA PHE A 69 5.45 5.14 8.13
C PHE A 69 4.04 4.63 7.79
N VAL A 70 3.87 3.34 7.49
CA VAL A 70 2.57 2.79 7.09
C VAL A 70 1.81 2.23 8.29
N LEU A 71 2.41 1.27 9.02
CA LEU A 71 1.75 0.62 10.16
C LEU A 71 1.32 1.58 11.28
N PRO A 72 2.08 2.63 11.64
CA PRO A 72 1.65 3.58 12.66
C PRO A 72 0.32 4.30 12.34
N LEU A 73 -0.09 4.36 11.07
CA LEU A 73 -1.36 4.95 10.66
C LEU A 73 -2.58 4.13 11.09
N SER A 74 -2.37 2.87 11.47
CA SER A 74 -3.43 1.96 11.95
C SER A 74 -4.60 1.81 10.95
N LEU A 75 -4.30 1.91 9.64
CA LEU A 75 -5.29 1.67 8.59
C LEU A 75 -5.68 0.17 8.54
N PRO A 76 -6.93 -0.17 8.18
CA PRO A 76 -7.34 -1.55 7.96
C PRO A 76 -6.44 -2.28 6.96
N LEU A 77 -6.22 -3.58 7.20
CA LEU A 77 -5.44 -4.46 6.33
C LEU A 77 -6.36 -5.53 5.72
N PRO A 78 -6.18 -5.90 4.42
CA PRO A 78 -5.02 -5.55 3.60
C PRO A 78 -5.07 -4.13 3.02
N LEU A 79 -3.88 -3.54 2.84
CA LEU A 79 -3.69 -2.16 2.40
C LEU A 79 -2.93 -2.13 1.07
N LEU A 80 -3.51 -1.45 0.09
CA LEU A 80 -2.88 -1.13 -1.18
C LEU A 80 -2.01 0.11 -1.01
N ILE A 81 -0.78 0.03 -1.52
CA ILE A 81 0.14 1.16 -1.63
C ILE A 81 0.52 1.32 -3.09
N ARG A 82 0.13 2.44 -3.68
CA ARG A 82 0.67 2.88 -4.97
C ARG A 82 1.93 3.70 -4.71
N VAL A 83 3.06 3.25 -5.28
CA VAL A 83 4.34 3.94 -5.14
C VAL A 83 4.60 4.80 -6.38
N ASP A 84 4.35 6.10 -6.25
CA ASP A 84 4.63 7.06 -7.30
C ASP A 84 5.96 7.80 -7.05
N ALA A 85 6.37 8.67 -7.96
CA ALA A 85 7.66 9.34 -7.90
C ALA A 85 7.74 10.39 -6.78
N ASP A 86 6.61 11.01 -6.45
CA ASP A 86 6.49 12.10 -5.48
C ASP A 86 5.93 11.66 -4.12
N ALA A 87 5.03 10.67 -4.11
CA ALA A 87 4.31 10.25 -2.93
C ALA A 87 3.92 8.75 -2.95
N LEU A 88 3.53 8.25 -1.78
CA LEU A 88 2.84 6.96 -1.66
C LEU A 88 1.36 7.22 -1.35
N TYR A 89 0.47 6.52 -2.05
CA TYR A 89 -0.98 6.60 -1.83
C TYR A 89 -1.48 5.30 -1.22
N LEU A 90 -2.19 5.40 -0.09
CA LEU A 90 -2.59 4.27 0.74
C LEU A 90 -4.12 4.16 0.79
N ARG A 91 -4.65 2.98 0.43
CA ARG A 91 -6.09 2.67 0.49
C ARG A 91 -6.32 1.22 0.89
N HIS A 92 -7.27 0.92 1.78
CA HIS A 92 -7.47 -0.46 2.24
C HIS A 92 -8.46 -1.22 1.38
N LEU A 93 -8.31 -2.55 1.30
CA LEU A 93 -9.18 -3.46 0.55
C LEU A 93 -10.15 -4.17 1.50
N MET A 94 -10.86 -3.40 2.33
CA MET A 94 -11.80 -3.92 3.32
C MET A 94 -13.19 -3.32 3.08
N HIS A 95 -14.21 -4.17 3.17
CA HIS A 95 -15.64 -3.84 3.14
C HIS A 95 -16.33 -4.57 4.29
N ASP A 96 -16.99 -3.85 5.20
CA ASP A 96 -17.72 -4.46 6.33
C ASP A 96 -16.95 -5.55 7.11
N ASN A 97 -15.65 -5.33 7.34
CA ASN A 97 -14.69 -6.26 7.97
C ASN A 97 -14.33 -7.52 7.15
N ILE A 98 -14.74 -7.61 5.90
CA ILE A 98 -14.35 -8.65 4.94
C ILE A 98 -13.32 -8.06 3.96
N VAL A 99 -12.38 -8.89 3.52
CA VAL A 99 -11.44 -8.49 2.46
C VAL A 99 -12.22 -8.37 1.15
N GLY A 100 -12.12 -7.21 0.49
CA GLY A 100 -12.71 -6.98 -0.83
C GLY A 100 -12.19 -7.97 -1.87
N HIS A 101 -12.92 -8.17 -2.97
CA HIS A 101 -12.53 -9.17 -3.98
C HIS A 101 -11.29 -8.71 -4.77
N PRO A 102 -10.33 -9.59 -5.16
CA PRO A 102 -9.13 -9.17 -5.88
C PRO A 102 -9.36 -8.34 -7.16
N SER A 103 -10.48 -8.54 -7.86
CA SER A 103 -10.83 -7.75 -9.06
C SER A 103 -11.00 -6.26 -8.77
N GLU A 104 -11.30 -5.90 -7.52
CA GLU A 104 -11.48 -4.53 -7.08
C GLU A 104 -10.20 -3.70 -7.10
N ILE A 105 -9.06 -4.37 -6.99
CA ILE A 105 -7.75 -3.72 -6.89
C ILE A 105 -7.50 -2.80 -8.08
N LEU A 106 -7.89 -3.20 -9.29
CA LEU A 106 -7.67 -2.38 -10.49
C LEU A 106 -8.45 -1.06 -10.41
N TRP A 107 -9.75 -1.11 -10.12
CA TRP A 107 -10.59 0.09 -9.97
C TRP A 107 -10.13 0.99 -8.82
N MET A 108 -9.67 0.40 -7.71
CA MET A 108 -9.10 1.16 -6.61
C MET A 108 -7.80 1.85 -6.99
N LEU A 109 -6.92 1.18 -7.75
CA LEU A 109 -5.65 1.74 -8.21
C LEU A 109 -5.85 2.87 -9.24
N ASP A 110 -6.86 2.77 -10.10
CA ASP A 110 -7.20 3.81 -11.09
C ASP A 110 -7.60 5.13 -10.42
N THR A 111 -8.19 5.06 -9.23
CA THR A 111 -8.69 6.23 -8.47
C THR A 111 -7.85 6.56 -7.23
N ILE A 112 -6.75 5.85 -6.96
CA ILE A 112 -6.06 5.93 -5.68
C ILE A 112 -5.42 7.30 -5.40
N ARG A 113 -5.10 8.06 -6.46
CA ARG A 113 -4.52 9.40 -6.30
C ARG A 113 -5.55 10.38 -5.74
N GLU A 114 -6.80 10.26 -6.17
CA GLU A 114 -7.93 11.07 -5.74
C GLU A 114 -8.59 10.51 -4.48
N ARG A 115 -8.67 9.18 -4.38
CA ARG A 115 -9.33 8.43 -3.30
C ARG A 115 -8.31 7.58 -2.55
N HIS A 116 -7.68 8.18 -1.55
CA HIS A 116 -6.78 7.51 -0.60
C HIS A 116 -7.12 7.92 0.83
N HIS A 117 -6.81 7.05 1.79
CA HIS A 117 -6.92 7.40 3.21
C HIS A 117 -5.72 8.18 3.71
N ALA A 118 -4.53 7.88 3.16
CA ALA A 118 -3.31 8.59 3.49
C ALA A 118 -2.41 8.77 2.27
N ARG A 119 -1.79 9.94 2.19
CA ARG A 119 -0.71 10.26 1.27
C ARG A 119 0.57 10.48 2.06
N LEU A 120 1.64 9.81 1.66
CA LEU A 120 2.97 9.93 2.24
C LEU A 120 3.83 10.72 1.27
N ASP A 121 3.93 12.02 1.48
CA ASP A 121 4.74 12.92 0.67
C ASP A 121 6.23 12.68 0.95
N ARG A 122 6.99 12.45 -0.12
CA ARG A 122 8.42 12.16 0.00
C ARG A 122 9.18 13.39 0.48
N GLN A 123 9.97 13.19 1.54
CA GLN A 123 10.97 14.15 2.01
C GLN A 123 12.30 13.42 2.21
N GLN A 124 13.41 14.15 2.30
CA GLN A 124 14.73 13.55 2.43
C GLN A 124 14.81 12.64 3.67
N GLY A 125 14.88 11.32 3.45
CA GLY A 125 14.99 10.30 4.50
C GLY A 125 13.73 10.10 5.34
N ARG A 126 12.58 10.61 4.92
CA ARG A 126 11.30 10.47 5.64
C ARG A 126 10.08 10.65 4.73
N TYR A 127 8.89 10.39 5.27
CA TYR A 127 7.63 10.71 4.63
C TYR A 127 6.78 11.60 5.54
N ALA A 128 6.26 12.70 4.99
CA ALA A 128 5.25 13.51 5.66
C ALA A 128 3.87 12.91 5.36
N VAL A 129 3.03 12.78 6.38
CA VAL A 129 1.72 12.14 6.26
C VAL A 129 0.63 13.20 6.14
N SER A 130 -0.22 13.03 5.14
CA SER A 130 -1.46 13.79 4.95
C SER A 130 -2.63 12.80 4.89
N MET A 131 -3.67 13.03 5.68
CA MET A 131 -4.89 12.20 5.63
C MET A 131 -5.81 12.67 4.51
N GLY A 132 -6.40 11.72 3.78
CA GLY A 132 -7.34 11.96 2.70
C GLY A 132 -8.78 11.64 3.13
N MET A 133 -9.45 10.76 2.39
CA MET A 133 -10.82 10.34 2.70
C MET A 133 -10.88 9.58 4.03
N ALA A 134 -12.02 9.67 4.72
CA ALA A 134 -12.22 8.94 5.97
C ALA A 134 -12.07 7.43 5.75
N VAL A 135 -11.62 6.72 6.77
CA VAL A 135 -11.36 5.26 6.68
C VAL A 135 -12.63 4.50 6.29
N GLN A 136 -13.77 4.89 6.84
CA GLN A 136 -15.05 4.29 6.51
C GLN A 136 -15.55 4.60 5.09
N ASP A 137 -15.07 5.68 4.45
CA ASP A 137 -15.52 6.11 3.13
C ASP A 137 -14.73 5.39 2.01
N ASN A 138 -14.68 4.06 2.06
CA ASN A 138 -13.81 3.25 1.19
C ASN A 138 -14.53 2.66 -0.05
N ASP A 139 -15.81 2.96 -0.24
CA ASP A 139 -16.58 2.40 -1.34
C ASP A 139 -15.92 2.64 -2.72
N ILE A 140 -16.07 1.64 -3.58
CA ILE A 140 -15.62 1.67 -4.97
C ILE A 140 -16.81 2.13 -5.80
N ASP A 141 -16.64 3.26 -6.48
CA ASP A 141 -17.61 3.67 -7.48
C ASP A 141 -17.39 2.83 -8.74
N TYR A 142 -18.29 1.86 -8.96
CA TYR A 142 -18.30 1.02 -10.16
C TYR A 142 -18.88 1.74 -11.38
N GLY A 143 -19.15 3.05 -11.28
CA GLY A 143 -19.80 3.89 -12.29
C GLY A 143 -19.04 4.02 -13.61
N PHE A 144 -19.11 2.98 -14.44
CA PHE A 144 -19.13 3.09 -15.89
C PHE A 144 -20.32 2.29 -16.42
N ASN A 145 -21.52 2.86 -16.27
CA ASN A 145 -22.67 2.59 -17.13
C ASN A 145 -23.69 3.71 -16.92
N ASN A 146 -23.63 4.70 -17.81
CA ASN A 146 -24.77 5.45 -18.33
C ASN A 146 -24.28 6.22 -19.55
N ASP A 147 -24.31 5.54 -20.70
CA ASP A 147 -24.64 6.11 -22.01
C ASP A 147 -25.22 4.98 -22.89
#